data_AF-A0A7X9IH67-F1
#
_entry.id   AF-A0A7X9IH67-F1
#
_cell.length_a   1.000
_cell.length_b   1.000
_cell.length_c   1.000
_cell.angle_alpha   90.00
_cell.angle_beta   90.00
_cell.angle_gamma   90.00
#
_symmetry.space_group_name_H-M   'P 1'
#
loop_
_entity.id
_entity.type
_entity.pdbx_description
1 polymer ?
#
loop_
_entity_poly.entity_id
_entity_poly.type
_entity_poly.pdbx_seq_one_letter_code
_entity_poly.pdbx_strand_id
1 'polypeptide(L)'
;MSGRSTTSFLVAVLVAACLLSGACGGVSLAAEKHAPATGPESISSLQQFFKGQESKTSAPAIDFEVVGGFADIKTGSEESSGRYFLAASHITRLTVDIYRLDMAFSKKLEKDIIDFSPAYYFTENRTYFFWYNNGERIVFKIGSSQVALPLARKEIMRVEIQSLDTYSVDRQKLLRDLVFGDASTSVTLQIRFK
;
A
#
# COMPACT_ATOMS: atom_id res chain seq x y z
N MET A 1 24.43 -39.33 -63.01
CA MET A 1 23.95 -40.68 -62.63
C MET A 1 24.68 -41.11 -61.38
N SER A 2 23.92 -41.58 -60.38
CA SER A 2 24.29 -42.57 -59.34
C SER A 2 25.57 -42.31 -58.52
N GLY A 3 25.59 -42.26 -57.20
CA GLY A 3 24.65 -42.76 -56.20
C GLY A 3 25.47 -43.10 -54.93
N ARG A 4 24.89 -42.78 -53.76
CA ARG A 4 24.82 -43.56 -52.49
C ARG A 4 25.89 -44.65 -52.27
N SER A 5 26.44 -44.94 -51.10
CA SER A 5 26.06 -44.74 -49.69
C SER A 5 26.82 -45.85 -48.96
N THR A 6 27.49 -45.59 -47.82
CA THR A 6 27.73 -46.57 -46.72
C THR A 6 28.49 -45.84 -45.59
N THR A 7 27.82 -45.40 -44.52
CA THR A 7 27.44 -46.11 -43.28
C THR A 7 28.51 -46.12 -42.18
N SER A 8 28.08 -45.58 -41.04
CA SER A 8 28.35 -46.03 -39.67
C SER A 8 29.73 -45.74 -39.09
N PHE A 9 29.79 -44.91 -38.06
CA PHE A 9 30.14 -45.32 -36.69
C PHE A 9 29.95 -44.13 -35.71
N LEU A 10 29.58 -44.46 -34.48
CA LEU A 10 29.59 -43.63 -33.26
C LEU A 10 28.34 -42.80 -32.90
N VAL A 11 27.37 -43.58 -32.44
CA VAL A 11 26.48 -43.32 -31.30
C VAL A 11 27.27 -42.85 -30.07
N ALA A 12 26.72 -41.83 -29.40
CA ALA A 12 26.82 -41.47 -27.99
C ALA A 12 28.23 -41.28 -27.37
N VAL A 13 28.44 -40.11 -26.74
CA VAL A 13 28.88 -39.99 -25.34
C VAL A 13 28.98 -38.51 -24.95
N LEU A 14 28.24 -38.19 -23.87
CA LEU A 14 28.42 -37.13 -22.85
C LEU A 14 28.72 -35.69 -23.31
N VAL A 15 27.81 -34.74 -23.08
CA VAL A 15 27.60 -34.10 -21.74
C VAL A 15 28.91 -33.54 -21.17
N ALA A 16 29.31 -32.35 -21.63
CA ALA A 16 30.20 -31.45 -20.88
C ALA A 16 30.27 -30.06 -21.56
N ALA A 17 29.15 -29.34 -21.61
CA ALA A 17 29.14 -27.90 -21.88
C ALA A 17 28.00 -27.19 -21.12
N CYS A 18 27.68 -27.68 -19.91
CA CYS A 18 26.69 -27.12 -18.99
C CYS A 18 27.33 -26.87 -17.62
N LEU A 19 28.41 -26.10 -17.56
CA LEU A 19 28.93 -25.56 -16.30
C LEU A 19 29.64 -24.23 -16.62
N LEU A 20 28.89 -23.11 -16.64
CA LEU A 20 29.31 -21.74 -16.28
C LEU A 20 28.28 -20.66 -16.70
N SER A 21 26.99 -20.91 -16.49
CA SER A 21 25.96 -19.85 -16.53
C SER A 21 24.85 -20.18 -15.54
N GLY A 22 25.28 -20.44 -14.30
CA GLY A 22 24.40 -20.52 -13.15
C GLY A 22 24.01 -19.14 -12.65
N ALA A 23 22.70 -18.92 -12.58
CA ALA A 23 22.02 -18.09 -11.58
C ALA A 23 22.52 -16.64 -11.40
N CYS A 24 22.08 -15.77 -12.30
CA CYS A 24 21.66 -14.41 -11.92
C CYS A 24 20.26 -14.17 -12.49
N GLY A 25 19.29 -14.92 -11.96
CA GLY A 25 17.88 -14.52 -12.00
C GLY A 25 17.69 -13.30 -11.08
N GLY A 26 18.34 -12.19 -11.42
CA GLY A 26 18.02 -10.89 -10.88
C GLY A 26 16.77 -10.45 -11.59
N VAL A 27 15.61 -10.71 -10.98
CA VAL A 27 14.42 -9.92 -11.25
C VAL A 27 14.83 -8.49 -10.90
N SER A 28 15.21 -7.73 -11.92
CA SER A 28 15.33 -6.29 -11.80
C SER A 28 13.93 -5.79 -11.53
N LEU A 29 13.58 -5.71 -10.24
CA LEU A 29 12.55 -4.81 -9.75
C LEU A 29 13.04 -3.41 -10.12
N ALA A 30 12.84 -3.05 -11.38
CA ALA A 30 12.75 -1.65 -11.75
C ALA A 30 11.62 -1.12 -10.86
N ALA A 31 12.01 -0.42 -9.80
CA ALA A 31 11.09 0.36 -8.99
C ALA A 31 10.50 1.41 -9.94
N GLU A 32 9.37 1.06 -10.54
CA GLU A 32 8.58 1.99 -11.31
C GLU A 32 8.30 3.17 -10.37
N LYS A 33 8.77 4.36 -10.77
CA LYS A 33 8.63 5.58 -9.99
C LYS A 33 7.15 5.94 -9.96
N HIS A 34 6.42 5.33 -9.05
CA HIS A 34 5.04 5.67 -8.81
C HIS A 34 5.02 7.06 -8.15
N ALA A 35 4.27 7.98 -8.73
CA ALA A 35 4.01 9.28 -8.13
C ALA A 35 2.65 9.21 -7.42
N PRO A 36 2.40 10.08 -6.43
CA PRO A 36 1.04 10.30 -5.95
C PRO A 36 0.13 10.72 -7.12
N ALA A 37 -1.17 10.47 -7.00
CA ALA A 37 -2.12 10.79 -8.07
C ALA A 37 -2.09 12.30 -8.38
N THR A 38 -1.43 12.67 -9.47
CA THR A 38 -1.35 14.05 -9.96
C THR A 38 -2.47 14.29 -10.97
N GLY A 39 -3.59 14.82 -10.51
CA GLY A 39 -4.68 15.31 -11.34
C GLY A 39 -6.04 14.69 -11.00
N PRO A 40 -7.13 15.30 -11.49
CA PRO A 40 -8.47 14.75 -11.32
C PRO A 40 -8.62 13.46 -12.14
N GLU A 41 -8.52 12.30 -11.49
CA GLU A 41 -8.89 11.03 -12.12
C GLU A 41 -10.41 10.98 -12.33
N SER A 42 -10.84 10.57 -13.52
CA SER A 42 -12.25 10.37 -13.82
C SER A 42 -12.82 9.18 -13.04
N ILE A 43 -14.09 9.25 -12.65
CA ILE A 43 -14.76 8.12 -11.98
C ILE A 43 -14.76 6.87 -12.86
N SER A 44 -14.97 7.01 -14.17
CA SER A 44 -14.98 5.89 -15.12
C SER A 44 -13.63 5.16 -15.19
N SER A 45 -12.51 5.89 -15.16
CA SER A 45 -11.17 5.28 -15.15
C SER A 45 -10.91 4.52 -13.84
N LEU A 46 -11.36 5.04 -12.71
CA LEU A 46 -11.24 4.38 -11.40
C LEU A 46 -12.09 3.09 -11.35
N GLN A 47 -13.31 3.14 -11.86
CA GLN A 47 -14.18 1.96 -11.95
C GLN A 47 -13.56 0.86 -12.82
N GLN A 48 -12.97 1.24 -13.96
CA GLN A 48 -12.27 0.28 -14.82
C GLN A 48 -11.00 -0.26 -14.13
N PHE A 49 -10.27 0.58 -13.39
CA PHE A 49 -9.07 0.18 -12.67
C PHE A 49 -9.36 -0.86 -11.57
N PHE A 50 -10.43 -0.66 -10.81
CA PHE A 50 -10.86 -1.57 -9.74
C PHE A 50 -11.83 -2.67 -10.22
N LYS A 51 -11.97 -2.84 -11.54
CA LYS A 51 -12.80 -3.90 -12.10
C LYS A 51 -12.30 -5.26 -11.62
N GLY A 52 -13.23 -6.11 -11.15
CA GLY A 52 -12.92 -7.43 -10.60
C GLY A 52 -12.74 -7.46 -9.09
N GLN A 53 -12.80 -6.32 -8.39
CA GLN A 53 -13.01 -6.33 -6.94
C GLN A 53 -14.45 -6.76 -6.64
N GLU A 54 -14.62 -7.82 -5.86
CA GLU A 54 -15.93 -8.38 -5.56
C GLU A 54 -16.69 -7.46 -4.62
N SER A 55 -17.81 -6.92 -5.10
CA SER A 55 -18.71 -6.17 -4.25
C SER A 55 -19.74 -7.12 -3.64
N LYS A 56 -19.62 -7.43 -2.35
CA LYS A 56 -20.74 -8.01 -1.59
C LYS A 56 -21.87 -6.95 -1.59
N THR A 57 -23.08 -7.40 -1.88
CA THR A 57 -24.25 -6.55 -2.11
C THR A 57 -24.42 -5.53 -0.98
N SER A 58 -24.53 -4.25 -1.36
CA SER A 58 -24.71 -3.09 -0.48
C SER A 58 -23.65 -2.93 0.61
N ALA A 59 -22.46 -2.46 0.22
CA ALA A 59 -21.44 -1.98 1.14
C ALA A 59 -21.99 -0.83 2.03
N PRO A 60 -22.04 -0.99 3.36
CA PRO A 60 -22.26 0.14 4.27
C PRO A 60 -21.14 1.19 4.12
N ALA A 61 -21.36 2.37 4.71
CA ALA A 61 -20.34 3.40 4.81
C ALA A 61 -19.03 2.87 5.44
N ILE A 62 -17.92 3.59 5.23
CA ILE A 62 -16.63 3.30 5.87
C ILE A 62 -16.82 3.12 7.39
N ASP A 63 -16.38 1.96 7.88
CA ASP A 63 -16.45 1.50 9.27
C ASP A 63 -15.14 1.76 10.02
N PHE A 64 -14.27 2.64 9.52
CA PHE A 64 -13.05 3.04 10.20
C PHE A 64 -12.81 4.54 10.11
N GLU A 65 -11.89 5.04 10.91
CA GLU A 65 -11.35 6.39 10.85
C GLU A 65 -9.83 6.34 10.84
N VAL A 66 -9.20 7.29 10.14
CA VAL A 66 -7.77 7.51 10.23
C VAL A 66 -7.53 8.35 11.48
N VAL A 67 -6.80 7.80 12.45
CA VAL A 67 -6.53 8.45 13.75
C VAL A 67 -5.13 9.04 13.83
N GLY A 68 -4.25 8.68 12.91
CA GLY A 68 -2.88 9.17 12.86
C GLY A 68 -2.09 8.55 11.72
N GLY A 69 -0.82 8.93 11.64
CA GLY A 69 0.10 8.38 10.65
C GLY A 69 1.32 9.24 10.45
N PHE A 70 2.23 8.74 9.63
CA PHE A 70 3.39 9.47 9.15
C PHE A 70 3.72 9.04 7.72
N ALA A 71 4.48 9.86 7.03
CA ALA A 71 5.05 9.54 5.73
C ALA A 71 6.55 9.81 5.75
N ASP A 72 7.34 8.81 5.36
CA ASP A 72 8.76 8.98 5.08
C ASP A 72 8.90 9.38 3.61
N ILE A 73 9.16 10.66 3.35
CA ILE A 73 9.17 11.27 2.01
C ILE A 73 10.62 11.56 1.61
N LYS A 74 11.03 11.10 0.43
CA LYS A 74 12.31 11.45 -0.19
C LYS A 74 12.09 12.52 -1.26
N THR A 75 12.64 13.71 -1.02
CA THR A 75 12.63 14.83 -1.96
C THR A 75 14.02 14.98 -2.60
N GLY A 76 14.22 16.03 -3.42
CA GLY A 76 15.53 16.38 -3.97
C GLY A 76 16.46 17.11 -3.00
N SER A 77 16.00 17.46 -1.80
CA SER A 77 16.78 18.15 -0.76
C SER A 77 16.74 17.34 0.54
N GLU A 78 17.86 17.30 1.27
CA GLU A 78 17.94 16.60 2.55
C GLU A 78 17.04 17.26 3.61
N GLU A 79 16.95 18.59 3.60
CA GLU A 79 16.16 19.36 4.58
C GLU A 79 14.65 19.06 4.48
N SER A 80 14.14 18.89 3.26
CA SER A 80 12.74 18.54 3.02
C SER A 80 12.51 17.03 2.92
N SER A 81 13.55 16.20 2.95
CA SER A 81 13.41 14.75 3.05
C SER A 81 13.26 14.29 4.50
N GLY A 82 12.63 13.15 4.71
CA GLY A 82 12.51 12.52 6.02
C GLY A 82 11.06 12.31 6.44
N ARG A 83 10.83 12.23 7.75
CA ARG A 83 9.53 11.88 8.32
C ARG A 83 8.64 13.11 8.48
N TYR A 84 7.44 13.01 7.89
CA TYR A 84 6.37 13.97 8.07
C TYR A 84 5.27 13.31 8.90
N PHE A 85 4.70 14.04 9.85
CA PHE A 85 3.53 13.57 10.60
C PHE A 85 2.25 13.90 9.83
N LEU A 86 1.23 13.06 9.97
CA LEU A 86 -0.09 13.33 9.42
C LEU A 86 -0.75 14.49 10.18
N ALA A 87 -0.94 15.62 9.51
CA ALA A 87 -1.58 16.80 10.08
C ALA A 87 -3.10 16.80 9.88
N ALA A 88 -3.55 16.31 8.71
CA ALA A 88 -4.97 16.15 8.42
C ALA A 88 -5.20 14.99 7.46
N SER A 89 -6.37 14.36 7.58
CA SER A 89 -6.85 13.35 6.62
C SER A 89 -8.34 13.50 6.39
N HIS A 90 -8.77 13.34 5.15
CA HIS A 90 -10.16 13.36 4.77
C HIS A 90 -10.47 12.21 3.82
N ILE A 91 -11.57 11.50 4.07
CA ILE A 91 -12.04 10.44 3.18
C ILE A 91 -13.35 10.87 2.53
N THR A 92 -13.34 10.94 1.20
CA THR A 92 -14.52 11.25 0.40
C THR A 92 -14.96 10.01 -0.36
N ARG A 93 -16.26 9.70 -0.31
CA ARG A 93 -16.86 8.63 -1.10
C ARG A 93 -17.07 9.11 -2.53
N LEU A 94 -16.53 8.40 -3.52
CA LEU A 94 -16.69 8.71 -4.94
C LEU A 94 -17.79 7.86 -5.59
N THR A 95 -17.83 6.57 -5.26
CA THR A 95 -18.86 5.61 -5.73
C THR A 95 -19.35 4.76 -4.55
N VAL A 96 -20.05 3.66 -4.83
CA VAL A 96 -20.50 2.72 -3.80
C VAL A 96 -19.32 2.17 -2.99
N ASP A 97 -18.20 1.89 -3.64
CA ASP A 97 -17.06 1.14 -3.09
C ASP A 97 -15.69 1.79 -3.34
N ILE A 98 -15.64 2.91 -4.09
CA ILE A 98 -14.41 3.66 -4.35
C ILE A 98 -14.40 4.94 -3.53
N TYR A 99 -13.28 5.20 -2.89
CA TYR A 99 -13.04 6.33 -2.00
C TYR A 99 -11.76 7.06 -2.39
N ARG A 100 -11.74 8.34 -2.05
CA ARG A 100 -10.59 9.23 -2.13
C ARG A 100 -10.11 9.52 -0.71
N LEU A 101 -8.83 9.30 -0.46
CA LEU A 101 -8.14 9.69 0.77
C LEU A 101 -7.22 10.86 0.46
N ASP A 102 -7.57 12.03 0.98
CA ASP A 102 -6.74 13.22 0.97
C ASP A 102 -5.99 13.33 2.30
N MET A 103 -4.69 13.57 2.24
CA MET A 103 -3.83 13.69 3.41
C MET A 103 -2.94 14.89 3.28
N ALA A 104 -2.79 15.61 4.38
CA ALA A 104 -1.80 16.66 4.55
C ALA A 104 -0.76 16.19 5.57
N PHE A 105 0.49 16.13 5.13
CA PHE A 105 1.63 15.77 5.96
C PHE A 105 2.46 17.01 6.26
N SER A 106 2.96 17.14 7.48
CA SER A 106 3.78 18.27 7.89
C SER A 106 5.09 17.81 8.53
N LYS A 107 6.18 18.52 8.25
CA LYS A 107 7.48 18.34 8.89
C LYS A 107 7.96 19.70 9.38
N LYS A 108 8.32 19.80 10.65
CA LYS A 108 8.91 21.02 11.21
C LYS A 108 10.33 21.18 10.64
N LEU A 109 10.64 22.37 10.14
CA LEU A 109 12.02 22.74 9.80
C LEU A 109 12.79 22.96 11.10
N GLU A 110 13.80 22.13 11.33
CA GLU A 110 14.74 22.33 12.43
C GLU A 110 15.72 23.43 12.01
N LYS A 111 15.78 24.49 12.83
CA LYS A 111 16.77 25.56 12.70
C LYS A 111 17.73 25.44 13.88
N ASP A 112 19.02 25.40 13.60
CA ASP A 112 20.08 25.36 14.63
C ASP A 112 20.33 26.71 15.33
N ILE A 113 19.51 27.72 15.05
CA ILE A 113 19.58 29.04 15.68
C ILE A 113 18.39 29.26 16.62
N ILE A 114 18.67 29.84 17.78
CA ILE A 114 17.62 30.32 18.70
C ILE A 114 16.97 31.53 18.03
N ASP A 115 15.88 31.27 17.32
CA ASP A 115 15.07 32.24 16.61
C ASP A 115 13.65 32.21 17.19
N PHE A 116 13.13 33.38 17.55
CA PHE A 116 11.77 33.54 18.07
C PHE A 116 10.73 33.69 16.95
N SER A 117 11.15 33.54 15.68
CA SER A 117 10.23 33.48 14.55
C SER A 117 9.28 32.27 14.65
N PRO A 118 8.08 32.35 14.07
CA PRO A 118 7.16 31.21 13.99
C PRO A 118 7.84 29.99 13.35
N ALA A 119 7.53 28.80 13.86
CA ALA A 119 8.06 27.57 13.31
C ALA A 119 7.64 27.41 11.84
N TYR A 120 8.63 27.15 10.99
CA TYR A 120 8.40 26.85 9.57
C TYR A 120 8.11 25.36 9.43
N TYR A 121 7.12 25.02 8.59
CA TYR A 121 6.74 23.65 8.29
C TYR A 121 6.80 23.40 6.78
N PHE A 122 7.44 22.31 6.39
CA PHE A 122 7.19 21.71 5.09
C PHE A 122 5.84 21.02 5.12
N THR A 123 5.04 21.22 4.08
CA THR A 123 3.72 20.60 3.95
C THR A 123 3.64 19.85 2.63
N GLU A 124 3.22 18.59 2.71
CA GLU A 124 3.10 17.69 1.57
C GLU A 124 1.67 17.15 1.52
N ASN A 125 0.96 17.48 0.45
CA ASN A 125 -0.41 17.01 0.22
C ASN A 125 -0.39 15.78 -0.68
N ARG A 126 -1.11 14.73 -0.27
CA ARG A 126 -1.19 13.47 -1.02
C ARG A 126 -2.62 13.00 -1.13
N THR A 127 -2.97 12.58 -2.33
CA THR A 127 -4.27 11.98 -2.63
C THR A 127 -4.06 10.55 -3.10
N TYR A 128 -4.81 9.63 -2.51
CA TYR A 128 -4.86 8.23 -2.92
C TYR A 128 -6.30 7.80 -3.16
N PHE A 129 -6.49 6.89 -4.11
CA PHE A 129 -7.77 6.26 -4.35
C PHE A 129 -7.73 4.83 -3.87
N PHE A 130 -8.82 4.37 -3.26
CA PHE A 130 -8.90 3.01 -2.78
C PHE A 130 -10.31 2.44 -2.95
N TRP A 131 -10.34 1.14 -3.16
CA TRP A 131 -11.56 0.34 -3.11
C TRP A 131 -11.71 -0.27 -1.72
N TYR A 132 -12.91 -0.19 -1.18
CA TYR A 132 -13.26 -0.81 0.09
C TYR A 132 -14.74 -1.18 0.14
N ASN A 133 -15.04 -2.44 0.45
CA ASN A 133 -16.40 -2.91 0.67
C ASN A 133 -16.51 -3.67 1.99
N ASN A 134 -16.24 -2.99 3.10
CA ASN A 134 -16.42 -3.51 4.46
C ASN A 134 -15.84 -4.93 4.68
N GLY A 135 -14.82 -5.27 3.90
CA GLY A 135 -14.35 -6.64 3.75
C GLY A 135 -13.09 -6.90 4.57
N GLU A 136 -12.37 -7.93 4.16
CA GLU A 136 -11.13 -8.36 4.81
C GLU A 136 -9.90 -7.59 4.33
N ARG A 137 -10.04 -6.68 3.36
CA ARG A 137 -8.94 -5.90 2.78
C ARG A 137 -9.38 -4.53 2.25
N ILE A 138 -8.44 -3.60 2.21
CA ILE A 138 -8.52 -2.33 1.47
C ILE A 138 -7.60 -2.44 0.26
N VAL A 139 -8.03 -2.00 -0.92
CA VAL A 139 -7.20 -2.05 -2.14
C VAL A 139 -6.89 -0.64 -2.59
N PHE A 140 -5.64 -0.21 -2.41
CA PHE A 140 -5.17 1.10 -2.85
C PHE A 140 -4.70 1.07 -4.31
N LYS A 141 -4.98 2.14 -5.05
CA LYS A 141 -4.34 2.45 -6.32
C LYS A 141 -3.06 3.23 -6.03
N ILE A 142 -1.91 2.63 -6.31
CA ILE A 142 -0.59 3.26 -6.21
C ILE A 142 0.05 3.27 -7.60
N GLY A 143 0.09 4.43 -8.24
CA GLY A 143 0.47 4.52 -9.65
C GLY A 143 -0.44 3.66 -10.54
N SER A 144 0.15 2.76 -11.31
CA SER A 144 -0.51 1.77 -12.18
C SER A 144 -0.90 0.47 -11.45
N SER A 145 -0.54 0.32 -10.18
CA SER A 145 -0.62 -0.94 -9.44
C SER A 145 -1.69 -0.93 -8.34
N GLN A 146 -2.21 -2.11 -8.02
CA GLN A 146 -3.11 -2.34 -6.89
C GLN A 146 -2.32 -2.88 -5.69
N VAL A 147 -2.45 -2.22 -4.54
CA VAL A 147 -1.86 -2.67 -3.27
C VAL A 147 -2.99 -3.09 -2.34
N ALA A 148 -3.12 -4.40 -2.12
CA ALA A 148 -4.12 -4.95 -1.23
C ALA A 148 -3.58 -5.06 0.21
N LEU A 149 -4.21 -4.36 1.15
CA LEU A 149 -3.88 -4.36 2.56
C LEU A 149 -4.92 -5.18 3.34
N PRO A 150 -4.55 -6.32 3.92
CA PRO A 150 -5.46 -7.12 4.72
C PRO A 150 -5.80 -6.44 6.05
N LEU A 151 -7.08 -6.41 6.41
CA LEU A 151 -7.60 -5.88 7.68
C LEU A 151 -7.79 -6.96 8.74
N ALA A 152 -7.86 -8.23 8.33
CA ALA A 152 -8.08 -9.38 9.20
C ALA A 152 -9.26 -9.15 10.18
N ARG A 153 -9.01 -9.26 11.49
CA ARG A 153 -10.01 -9.06 12.55
C ARG A 153 -10.12 -7.58 12.93
N LYS A 154 -11.36 -7.07 12.97
CA LYS A 154 -11.71 -5.66 13.29
C LYS A 154 -12.06 -5.43 14.78
N GLU A 155 -12.54 -6.47 15.47
CA GLU A 155 -12.95 -6.41 16.88
C GLU A 155 -12.54 -7.68 17.64
N ILE A 156 -12.32 -7.56 18.96
CA ILE A 156 -12.11 -8.68 19.87
C ILE A 156 -13.19 -8.65 20.95
N MET A 157 -13.88 -9.78 21.15
CA MET A 157 -14.68 -10.01 22.34
C MET A 157 -13.80 -10.53 23.46
N ARG A 158 -13.75 -9.79 24.57
CA ARG A 158 -13.18 -10.25 25.84
C ARG A 158 -14.32 -10.65 26.75
N VAL A 159 -14.33 -11.90 27.17
CA VAL A 159 -15.26 -12.40 28.18
C VAL A 159 -14.49 -12.51 29.47
N GLU A 160 -14.90 -11.76 30.48
CA GLU A 160 -14.32 -11.84 31.83
C GLU A 160 -15.35 -12.54 32.73
N ILE A 161 -14.99 -13.73 33.20
CA ILE A 161 -15.85 -14.54 34.07
C ILE A 161 -15.50 -14.17 35.51
N GLN A 162 -16.43 -13.53 36.21
CA GLN A 162 -16.25 -13.11 37.60
C GLN A 162 -16.71 -14.19 38.59
N SER A 163 -17.68 -15.02 38.20
CA SER A 163 -18.17 -16.17 38.97
C SER A 163 -18.86 -17.21 38.06
N LEU A 164 -19.29 -18.33 38.63
CA LEU A 164 -20.04 -19.39 37.91
C LEU A 164 -21.32 -18.85 37.23
N ASP A 165 -21.92 -17.79 37.78
CA ASP A 165 -23.17 -17.19 37.31
C ASP A 165 -22.99 -15.76 36.74
N THR A 166 -21.79 -15.20 36.76
CA THR A 166 -21.54 -13.80 36.34
C THR A 166 -20.36 -13.72 35.38
N TYR A 167 -20.64 -13.26 34.16
CA TYR A 167 -19.64 -12.92 33.16
C TYR A 167 -19.91 -11.53 32.61
N SER A 168 -18.85 -10.77 32.33
CA SER A 168 -18.91 -9.54 31.55
C SER A 168 -18.39 -9.82 30.14
N VAL A 169 -18.99 -9.15 29.15
CA VAL A 169 -18.56 -9.21 27.75
C VAL A 169 -18.18 -7.80 27.32
N ASP A 170 -16.90 -7.58 27.06
CA ASP A 170 -16.37 -6.34 26.51
C ASP A 170 -16.01 -6.51 25.03
N ARG A 171 -16.40 -5.56 24.19
CA ARG A 171 -16.08 -5.54 22.76
C ARG A 171 -15.07 -4.42 22.49
N GLN A 172 -13.84 -4.82 22.16
CA GLN A 172 -12.76 -3.88 21.88
C GLN A 172 -12.49 -3.80 20.38
N LYS A 173 -12.65 -2.59 19.82
CA LYS A 173 -12.32 -2.29 18.42
C LYS A 173 -10.82 -2.14 18.26
N LEU A 174 -10.28 -2.71 17.18
CA LEU A 174 -8.84 -2.76 16.98
C LEU A 174 -8.30 -1.50 16.27
N LEU A 175 -7.12 -1.08 16.71
CA LEU A 175 -6.27 -0.19 15.95
C LEU A 175 -5.42 -1.00 14.99
N ARG A 176 -5.22 -0.48 13.78
CA ARG A 176 -4.39 -1.12 12.76
C ARG A 176 -3.51 -0.10 12.08
N ASP A 177 -2.30 -0.52 11.76
CA ASP A 177 -1.40 0.24 10.93
C ASP A 177 -1.47 -0.29 9.49
N LEU A 178 -1.72 0.62 8.56
CA LEU A 178 -1.74 0.40 7.12
C LEU A 178 -0.46 0.99 6.55
N VAL A 179 0.38 0.15 5.93
CA VAL A 179 1.61 0.60 5.31
C VAL A 179 1.48 0.44 3.80
N PHE A 180 1.62 1.54 3.08
CA PHE A 180 1.63 1.58 1.62
C PHE A 180 2.48 2.75 1.15
N GLY A 181 2.89 2.75 -0.10
CA GLY A 181 3.79 3.79 -0.55
C GLY A 181 4.17 3.63 -1.99
N ASP A 182 4.81 4.67 -2.50
CA ASP A 182 5.40 4.73 -3.82
C ASP A 182 6.94 4.66 -3.73
N ALA A 183 7.64 4.72 -4.85
CA ALA A 183 9.10 4.58 -4.87
C ALA A 183 9.85 5.66 -4.04
N SER A 184 9.23 6.83 -3.86
CA SER A 184 9.81 7.97 -3.14
C SER A 184 9.27 8.14 -1.73
N THR A 185 8.16 7.47 -1.39
CA THR A 185 7.41 7.76 -0.18
C THR A 185 6.81 6.49 0.42
N SER A 186 7.07 6.28 1.71
CA SER A 186 6.38 5.25 2.50
C SER A 186 5.40 5.92 3.46
N VAL A 187 4.12 5.57 3.35
CA VAL A 187 3.04 6.06 4.21
C VAL A 187 2.65 4.98 5.20
N THR A 188 2.61 5.33 6.48
CA THR A 188 2.06 4.51 7.56
C THR A 188 0.86 5.23 8.15
N LEU A 189 -0.33 4.65 8.02
CA LEU A 189 -1.56 5.20 8.60
C LEU A 189 -2.05 4.32 9.73
N GLN A 190 -2.43 4.96 10.83
CA GLN A 190 -3.14 4.29 11.89
C GLN A 190 -4.64 4.49 11.70
N ILE A 191 -5.37 3.39 11.59
CA ILE A 191 -6.83 3.37 11.52
C ILE A 191 -7.43 2.76 12.78
N ARG A 192 -8.63 3.20 13.13
CA ARG A 192 -9.46 2.63 14.19
C ARG A 192 -10.82 2.26 13.62
N PHE A 193 -11.30 1.05 13.89
CA PHE A 193 -12.64 0.63 13.48
C PHE A 193 -13.74 1.28 14.36
N LYS A 194 -14.90 1.53 13.77
CA LYS A 194 -16.10 2.16 14.35
C LYS A 194 -17.20 1.16 14.68
#